data_AF-A0A1G2DWX3-F1
#
_entry.id   AF-A0A1G2DWX3-F1
#
_cell.length_a   1.000
_cell.length_b   1.000
_cell.length_c   1.000
_cell.angle_alpha   90.00
_cell.angle_beta   90.00
_cell.angle_gamma   90.00
#
_symmetry.space_group_name_H-M   'P 1'
#
loop_
_entity.id
_entity.type
_entity.pdbx_description
1 polymer ?
#
loop_
_entity_poly.entity_id
_entity_poly.type
_entity_poly.pdbx_seq_one_letter_code
_entity_poly.pdbx_strand_id
1 'polypeptide(L)'
;MEAKRIVQQGGVCVELFRDFELTLEKAEEERKKIQLLGYEKAGSMRQENEILRKEYQDLGLNGQVQLLYKQAKAVEKEAQVKARVTPEKVGFKKITPVEMSIWKGYLPKEYKGDDVKNYSFDLIPQAVLTEWESARLFGLFTDFSVRTPEGKSILKRVKERLQDPILIGWFEQEPYLISRWGESLKSFKEIKLRVWMRRVFEPAAATLLIGFYFVIGICLIYFQKLNPNWINLLHCGYWLFFMPFLVNDIFLAIWRELHLFTQSKDFADTWKEALYCICLILSLFYGLLICVVNVFKGMKFVFFSNFTLAGLLYWTFSLMVVLGIIIFTVRELRRPVRKHE
;
A
#
# COMPACT_ATOMS: atom_id res chain seq x y z
N MET A 1 26.28 24.95 29.55
CA MET A 1 25.96 23.51 29.65
C MET A 1 25.59 22.89 28.30
N GLU A 2 24.98 23.61 27.36
CA GLU A 2 24.66 23.09 26.00
C GLU A 2 25.88 22.73 25.13
N ALA A 3 26.97 23.49 25.20
CA ALA A 3 28.19 23.17 24.42
C ALA A 3 28.83 21.81 24.81
N LYS A 4 28.66 21.35 26.07
CA LYS A 4 29.13 20.01 26.50
C LYS A 4 28.28 18.87 25.95
N ARG A 5 26.98 19.09 25.68
CA ARG A 5 26.10 18.09 25.04
C ARG A 5 26.40 17.93 23.55
N ILE A 6 26.72 19.03 22.86
CA ILE A 6 27.04 19.00 21.42
C ILE A 6 28.37 18.27 21.18
N VAL A 7 29.36 18.43 22.06
CA VAL A 7 30.64 17.69 21.98
C VAL A 7 30.47 16.19 22.31
N GLN A 8 29.59 15.83 23.24
CA GLN A 8 29.27 14.41 23.51
C GLN A 8 28.49 13.75 22.36
N GLN A 9 27.60 14.47 21.66
CA GLN A 9 26.90 13.95 20.48
C GLN A 9 27.82 13.83 19.25
N GLY A 10 28.82 14.70 19.12
CA GLY A 10 29.86 14.59 18.09
C GLY A 10 30.76 13.37 18.26
N GLY A 11 31.12 13.00 19.51
CA GLY A 11 31.92 11.80 19.79
C GLY A 11 31.21 10.49 19.45
N VAL A 12 29.90 10.41 19.75
CA VAL A 12 29.06 9.24 19.41
C VAL A 12 28.90 9.08 17.89
N CYS A 13 28.89 10.19 17.14
CA CYS A 13 28.82 10.16 15.68
C CYS A 13 30.11 9.59 15.06
N VAL A 14 31.29 9.94 15.62
CA VAL A 14 32.58 9.44 15.14
C VAL A 14 32.74 7.94 15.41
N GLU A 15 32.29 7.44 16.56
CA GLU A 15 32.33 5.99 16.85
C GLU A 15 31.39 5.20 15.93
N LEU A 16 30.18 5.69 15.67
CA LEU A 16 29.24 5.05 14.72
C LEU A 16 29.77 5.04 13.28
N PHE A 17 30.44 6.11 12.84
CA PHE A 17 31.07 6.14 11.52
C PHE A 17 32.25 5.17 11.43
N ARG A 18 33.05 5.05 12.51
CA ARG A 18 34.16 4.11 12.57
C ARG A 18 33.71 2.65 12.54
N ASP A 19 32.64 2.33 13.28
CA ASP A 19 32.04 1.00 13.26
C ASP A 19 31.44 0.69 11.88
N PHE A 20 30.83 1.68 11.21
CA PHE A 20 30.32 1.52 9.85
C PHE A 20 31.44 1.27 8.83
N GLU A 21 32.54 2.03 8.88
CA GLU A 21 33.72 1.82 8.02
C GLU A 21 34.33 0.43 8.23
N LEU A 22 34.50 0.00 9.48
CA LEU A 22 34.97 -1.36 9.83
C LEU A 22 34.04 -2.46 9.28
N THR A 23 32.73 -2.24 9.31
CA THR A 23 31.76 -3.19 8.78
C THR A 23 31.82 -3.27 7.25
N LEU A 24 32.06 -2.13 6.60
CA LEU A 24 32.18 -2.01 5.14
C LEU A 24 33.46 -2.69 4.62
N GLU A 25 34.57 -2.47 5.31
CA GLU A 25 35.87 -3.10 4.99
C GLU A 25 35.79 -4.64 5.12
N LYS A 26 35.14 -5.12 6.19
CA LYS A 26 34.90 -6.55 6.40
C LYS A 26 33.99 -7.17 5.33
N ALA A 27 32.96 -6.44 4.89
CA ALA A 27 32.09 -6.89 3.80
C ALA A 27 32.83 -6.92 2.45
N GLU A 28 33.73 -5.98 2.19
CA GLU A 28 34.59 -6.00 0.99
C GLU A 28 35.59 -7.16 1.00
N GLU A 29 36.18 -7.49 2.15
CA GLU A 29 37.04 -8.67 2.30
C GLU A 29 36.27 -9.98 2.03
N GLU A 30 35.06 -10.14 2.60
CA GLU A 30 34.22 -11.30 2.34
C GLU A 30 33.84 -11.39 0.85
N ARG A 31 33.52 -10.26 0.21
CA ARG A 31 33.22 -10.23 -1.21
C ARG A 31 34.42 -10.66 -2.06
N LYS A 32 35.62 -10.16 -1.77
CA LYS A 32 36.87 -10.58 -2.45
C LYS A 32 37.13 -12.08 -2.25
N LYS A 33 36.90 -12.61 -1.05
CA LYS A 33 37.07 -14.03 -0.73
C LYS A 33 36.08 -14.92 -1.50
N ILE A 34 34.81 -14.53 -1.60
CA ILE A 34 33.80 -15.21 -2.41
C ILE A 34 34.19 -15.18 -3.90
N GLN A 35 34.71 -14.05 -4.37
CA GLN A 35 35.14 -13.91 -5.76
C GLN A 35 36.34 -14.82 -6.08
N LEU A 36 37.34 -14.88 -5.20
CA LEU A 36 38.49 -15.79 -5.29
C LEU A 36 38.05 -17.26 -5.30
N LEU A 37 37.16 -17.66 -4.40
CA LEU A 37 36.58 -19.01 -4.38
C LEU A 37 35.84 -19.34 -5.68
N GLY A 38 35.16 -18.35 -6.26
CA GLY A 38 34.52 -18.46 -7.58
C GLY A 38 35.54 -18.70 -8.70
N TYR A 39 36.66 -17.96 -8.72
CA TYR A 39 37.72 -18.13 -9.70
C TYR A 39 38.47 -19.46 -9.55
N GLU A 40 38.78 -19.89 -8.32
CA GLU A 40 39.39 -21.20 -8.06
C GLU A 40 38.49 -22.35 -8.51
N LYS A 41 37.19 -22.26 -8.21
CA LYS A 41 36.21 -23.26 -8.65
C LYS A 41 36.05 -23.28 -10.17
N ALA A 42 36.09 -22.12 -10.82
CA ALA A 42 36.06 -22.02 -12.28
C ALA A 42 37.34 -22.57 -12.93
N GLY A 43 38.50 -22.36 -12.32
CA GLY A 43 39.78 -22.94 -12.75
C GLY A 43 39.79 -24.46 -12.63
N SER A 44 39.32 -24.99 -11.49
CA SER A 44 39.15 -26.43 -11.27
C SER A 44 38.19 -27.06 -12.29
N MET A 45 37.04 -26.44 -12.55
CA MET A 45 36.11 -26.92 -13.58
C MET A 45 36.70 -26.87 -15.01
N ARG A 46 37.59 -25.91 -15.31
CA ARG A 46 38.27 -25.87 -16.61
C ARG A 46 39.29 -27.00 -16.75
N GLN A 47 40.10 -27.26 -15.72
CA GLN A 47 41.02 -28.39 -15.71
C GLN A 47 40.27 -29.72 -15.81
N GLU A 48 39.19 -29.89 -15.07
CA GLU A 48 38.36 -31.10 -15.12
C GLU A 48 37.74 -31.29 -16.51
N ASN A 49 37.25 -30.21 -17.15
CA ASN A 49 36.77 -30.27 -18.52
C ASN A 49 37.87 -30.60 -19.54
N GLU A 50 39.10 -30.10 -19.38
CA GLU A 50 40.22 -30.46 -20.27
C GLU A 50 40.66 -31.91 -20.10
N ILE A 51 40.68 -32.41 -18.86
CA ILE A 51 40.95 -33.82 -18.56
C ILE A 51 39.88 -34.69 -19.24
N LEU A 52 38.60 -34.36 -19.03
CA LEU A 52 37.49 -35.06 -19.69
C LEU A 52 37.62 -34.99 -21.21
N ARG A 53 37.99 -33.84 -21.79
CA ARG A 53 38.11 -33.69 -23.25
C ARG A 53 39.20 -34.57 -23.84
N LYS A 54 40.33 -34.73 -23.15
CA LYS A 54 41.40 -35.66 -23.53
C LYS A 54 40.94 -37.11 -23.39
N GLU A 55 40.27 -37.44 -22.29
CA GLU A 55 39.66 -38.76 -22.08
C GLU A 55 38.64 -39.12 -23.18
N TYR A 56 37.85 -38.15 -23.63
CA TYR A 56 36.90 -38.29 -24.75
C TYR A 56 37.59 -38.52 -26.11
N GLN A 57 38.80 -37.98 -26.32
CA GLN A 57 39.56 -38.17 -27.55
C GLN A 57 40.24 -39.54 -27.61
N ASP A 58 40.67 -40.08 -26.48
CA ASP A 58 41.32 -41.39 -26.39
C ASP A 58 40.32 -42.55 -26.38
N LEU A 59 39.07 -42.28 -26.01
CA LEU A 59 37.99 -43.25 -26.04
C LEU A 59 37.37 -43.33 -27.44
N GLY A 60 37.45 -44.50 -28.08
CA GLY A 60 36.69 -44.80 -29.30
C GLY A 60 35.17 -44.62 -29.11
N LEU A 61 34.40 -44.71 -30.20
CA LEU A 61 32.96 -44.38 -30.23
C LEU A 61 32.14 -45.01 -29.06
N ASN A 62 32.44 -46.25 -28.69
CA ASN A 62 31.78 -46.95 -27.58
C ASN A 62 32.11 -46.36 -26.20
N GLY A 63 33.32 -45.84 -25.99
CA GLY A 63 33.70 -45.19 -24.73
C GLY A 63 33.04 -43.82 -24.56
N GLN A 64 32.85 -43.08 -25.66
CA GLN A 64 32.12 -41.81 -25.64
C GLN A 64 30.64 -42.01 -25.28
N VAL A 65 30.01 -43.06 -25.81
CA VAL A 65 28.62 -43.43 -25.47
C VAL A 65 28.49 -43.81 -23.99
N GLN A 66 29.45 -44.55 -23.43
CA GLN A 66 29.45 -44.90 -22.01
C GLN A 66 29.61 -43.69 -21.09
N LEU A 67 30.48 -42.73 -21.45
CA LEU A 67 30.63 -41.48 -20.69
C LEU A 67 29.35 -40.63 -20.73
N LEU A 68 28.72 -40.48 -21.90
CA LEU A 68 27.45 -39.78 -22.03
C LEU A 68 26.34 -40.46 -21.21
N TYR A 69 26.28 -41.79 -21.22
CA TYR A 69 25.33 -42.54 -20.40
C TYR A 69 25.58 -42.34 -18.90
N LYS A 70 26.85 -42.31 -18.48
CA LYS A 70 27.25 -42.06 -17.10
C LYS A 70 26.90 -40.63 -16.66
N GLN A 71 27.10 -39.64 -17.52
CA GLN A 71 26.70 -38.25 -17.30
C GLN A 71 25.18 -38.10 -17.22
N ALA A 72 24.43 -38.69 -18.16
CA ALA A 72 22.97 -38.69 -18.15
C ALA A 72 22.42 -39.32 -16.86
N LYS A 73 23.01 -40.43 -16.41
CA LYS A 73 22.62 -41.10 -15.15
C LYS A 73 23.02 -40.29 -13.91
N ALA A 74 24.10 -39.51 -13.96
CA ALA A 74 24.48 -38.59 -12.89
C ALA A 74 23.49 -37.41 -12.80
N VAL A 75 23.11 -36.82 -13.95
CA VAL A 75 22.08 -35.78 -14.04
C VAL A 75 20.72 -36.31 -13.57
N GLU A 76 20.36 -37.53 -13.94
CA GLU A 76 19.13 -38.18 -13.49
C GLU A 76 19.13 -38.42 -11.98
N LYS A 77 20.25 -38.88 -11.40
CA LYS A 77 20.39 -39.00 -9.94
C LYS A 77 20.30 -37.65 -9.25
N GLU A 78 20.93 -36.61 -9.81
CA GLU A 78 20.85 -35.26 -9.26
C GLU A 78 19.43 -34.69 -9.34
N ALA A 79 18.72 -34.95 -10.44
CA ALA A 79 17.30 -34.62 -10.61
C ALA A 79 16.41 -35.41 -9.65
N GLN A 80 16.68 -36.69 -9.40
CA GLN A 80 15.95 -37.50 -8.41
C GLN A 80 16.22 -37.05 -6.98
N VAL A 81 17.44 -36.62 -6.66
CA VAL A 81 17.78 -36.03 -5.36
C VAL A 81 17.06 -34.70 -5.19
N LYS A 82 17.06 -33.82 -6.21
CA LYS A 82 16.30 -32.57 -6.21
C LYS A 82 14.79 -32.81 -6.09
N ALA A 83 14.25 -33.80 -6.79
CA ALA A 83 12.84 -34.19 -6.72
C ALA A 83 12.42 -34.72 -5.33
N ARG A 84 13.37 -35.13 -4.48
CA ARG A 84 13.05 -35.58 -3.11
C ARG A 84 12.99 -34.45 -2.09
N VAL A 85 13.54 -33.27 -2.40
CA VAL A 85 13.57 -32.12 -1.48
C VAL A 85 12.35 -31.25 -1.75
N THR A 86 11.27 -31.51 -1.02
CA THR A 86 10.08 -30.65 -1.03
C THR A 86 10.30 -29.47 -0.08
N PRO A 87 9.69 -28.29 -0.34
CA PRO A 87 9.78 -27.13 0.55
C PRO A 87 9.40 -27.44 2.01
N GLU A 88 8.44 -28.33 2.21
CA GLU A 88 7.98 -28.79 3.52
C GLU A 88 9.08 -29.51 4.31
N LYS A 89 9.92 -30.31 3.64
CA LYS A 89 11.04 -31.01 4.28
C LYS A 89 12.16 -30.07 4.73
N VAL A 90 12.29 -28.93 4.04
CA VAL A 90 13.24 -27.86 4.41
C VAL A 90 12.68 -27.00 5.55
N GLY A 91 11.41 -27.18 5.93
CA GLY A 91 10.76 -26.49 7.04
C GLY A 91 9.99 -25.23 6.63
N PHE A 92 9.79 -24.98 5.34
CA PHE A 92 8.98 -23.84 4.89
C PHE A 92 7.51 -24.06 5.20
N LYS A 93 6.87 -23.04 5.78
CA LYS A 93 5.45 -23.11 6.13
C LYS A 93 4.58 -22.91 4.90
N LYS A 94 3.81 -23.94 4.54
CA LYS A 94 2.74 -23.83 3.55
C LYS A 94 1.68 -22.82 4.00
N ILE A 95 1.33 -21.89 3.11
CA ILE A 95 0.30 -20.88 3.36
C ILE A 95 -1.04 -21.45 2.93
N THR A 96 -1.98 -21.56 3.88
CA THR A 96 -3.33 -22.02 3.54
C THR A 96 -4.09 -20.99 2.70
N PRO A 97 -5.11 -21.37 1.92
CA PRO A 97 -5.90 -20.42 1.13
C PRO A 97 -6.51 -19.29 1.98
N VAL A 98 -6.90 -19.60 3.22
CA VAL A 98 -7.44 -18.63 4.18
C VAL A 98 -6.36 -17.63 4.60
N GLU A 99 -5.16 -18.11 4.96
CA GLU A 99 -4.03 -17.25 5.30
C GLU A 99 -3.63 -16.36 4.12
N MET A 100 -3.64 -16.92 2.90
CA MET A 100 -3.36 -16.16 1.69
C MET A 100 -4.40 -15.05 1.43
N SER A 101 -5.67 -15.28 1.74
CA SER A 101 -6.71 -14.24 1.69
C SER A 101 -6.49 -13.12 2.72
N ILE A 102 -5.99 -13.48 3.91
CA ILE A 102 -5.61 -12.51 4.94
C ILE A 102 -4.42 -11.68 4.47
N TRP A 103 -3.38 -12.34 3.93
CA TRP A 103 -2.22 -11.66 3.35
C TRP A 103 -2.59 -10.76 2.18
N LYS A 104 -3.51 -11.18 1.29
CA LYS A 104 -4.07 -10.33 0.23
C LYS A 104 -4.75 -9.07 0.77
N GLY A 105 -5.51 -9.20 1.87
CA GLY A 105 -6.17 -8.05 2.49
C GLY A 105 -5.22 -7.11 3.24
N TYR A 106 -4.11 -7.64 3.76
CA TYR A 106 -3.12 -6.87 4.51
C TYR A 106 -2.05 -6.24 3.61
N LEU A 107 -1.53 -6.99 2.64
CA LEU A 107 -0.48 -6.64 1.68
C LEU A 107 -1.03 -6.82 0.25
N PRO A 108 -1.80 -5.84 -0.26
CA PRO A 108 -2.53 -5.98 -1.50
C PRO A 108 -1.63 -5.97 -2.75
N LYS A 109 -0.46 -5.31 -2.68
CA LYS A 109 0.43 -5.19 -3.83
C LYS A 109 1.33 -6.43 -3.93
N GLU A 110 1.37 -7.03 -5.11
CA GLU A 110 2.20 -8.19 -5.41
C GLU A 110 3.17 -7.85 -6.55
N TYR A 111 4.42 -8.28 -6.40
CA TYR A 111 5.47 -8.26 -7.41
C TYR A 111 5.83 -9.71 -7.73
N LYS A 112 5.93 -10.08 -9.02
CA LYS A 112 6.19 -11.45 -9.51
C LYS A 112 7.20 -11.45 -10.65
N GLY A 113 7.92 -12.56 -10.83
CA GLY A 113 8.85 -12.73 -11.95
C GLY A 113 9.90 -11.62 -12.03
N ASP A 114 9.98 -10.93 -13.17
CA ASP A 114 10.96 -9.86 -13.39
C ASP A 114 10.69 -8.60 -12.54
N ASP A 115 9.45 -8.36 -12.11
CA ASP A 115 9.13 -7.24 -11.21
C ASP A 115 9.80 -7.40 -9.84
N VAL A 116 10.07 -8.64 -9.44
CA VAL A 116 10.78 -8.96 -8.20
C VAL A 116 12.26 -8.61 -8.33
N LYS A 117 12.86 -8.76 -9.52
CA LYS A 117 14.26 -8.34 -9.76
C LYS A 117 14.42 -6.82 -9.70
N ASN A 118 13.38 -6.10 -10.10
CA ASN A 118 13.32 -4.63 -10.07
C ASN A 118 12.81 -4.09 -8.72
N TYR A 119 12.58 -4.96 -7.74
CA TYR A 119 12.11 -4.57 -6.42
C TYR A 119 13.19 -3.76 -5.68
N SER A 120 12.99 -2.44 -5.60
CA SER A 120 13.91 -1.48 -4.96
C SER A 120 13.24 -0.65 -3.87
N PHE A 121 11.97 -0.95 -3.56
CA PHE A 121 11.14 -0.09 -2.70
C PHE A 121 11.47 -0.21 -1.21
N ASP A 122 11.97 -1.37 -0.78
CA ASP A 122 12.38 -1.61 0.61
C ASP A 122 13.76 -2.28 0.63
N LEU A 123 14.59 -1.93 1.62
CA LEU A 123 15.86 -2.62 1.87
C LEU A 123 15.53 -4.04 2.37
N ILE A 124 15.90 -5.05 1.59
CA ILE A 124 15.72 -6.46 2.00
C ILE A 124 16.84 -6.81 2.98
N PRO A 125 16.55 -7.27 4.22
CA PRO A 125 17.58 -7.68 5.16
C PRO A 125 18.40 -8.84 4.60
N GLN A 126 19.70 -8.84 4.92
CA GLN A 126 20.63 -9.85 4.44
C GLN A 126 20.19 -11.29 4.75
N ALA A 127 19.57 -11.52 5.92
CA ALA A 127 19.04 -12.83 6.28
C ALA A 127 17.97 -13.32 5.28
N VAL A 128 17.06 -12.44 4.87
CA VAL A 128 16.01 -12.75 3.89
C VAL A 128 16.60 -12.99 2.51
N LEU A 129 17.56 -12.17 2.09
CA LEU A 129 18.28 -12.38 0.82
C LEU A 129 18.97 -13.75 0.80
N THR A 130 19.61 -14.13 1.90
CA THR A 130 20.29 -15.42 2.02
C THR A 130 19.31 -16.59 1.94
N GLU A 131 18.16 -16.51 2.63
CA GLU A 131 17.10 -17.52 2.54
C GLU A 131 16.53 -17.63 1.12
N TRP A 132 16.31 -16.50 0.47
CA TRP A 132 15.77 -16.45 -0.88
C TRP A 132 16.75 -17.01 -1.91
N GLU A 133 18.01 -16.61 -1.88
CA GLU A 133 19.04 -17.13 -2.78
C GLU A 133 19.26 -18.62 -2.58
N SER A 134 19.30 -19.09 -1.33
CA SER A 134 19.35 -20.51 -0.99
C SER A 134 18.18 -21.26 -1.64
N ALA A 135 16.94 -20.81 -1.42
CA ALA A 135 15.76 -21.44 -1.99
C ALA A 135 15.76 -21.47 -3.53
N ARG A 136 16.32 -20.43 -4.16
CA ARG A 136 16.50 -20.35 -5.62
C ARG A 136 17.56 -21.33 -6.12
N LEU A 137 18.72 -21.40 -5.46
CA LEU A 137 19.83 -22.28 -5.84
C LEU A 137 19.46 -23.76 -5.72
N PHE A 138 18.68 -24.11 -4.69
CA PHE A 138 18.20 -25.48 -4.50
C PHE A 138 17.01 -25.83 -5.40
N GLY A 139 16.45 -24.87 -6.17
CA GLY A 139 15.32 -25.11 -7.05
C GLY A 139 14.04 -25.52 -6.30
N LEU A 140 13.88 -25.06 -5.06
CA LEU A 140 12.76 -25.48 -4.19
C LEU A 140 11.40 -24.94 -4.66
N PHE A 141 11.40 -23.82 -5.39
CA PHE A 141 10.21 -23.13 -5.84
C PHE A 141 10.28 -22.88 -7.34
N THR A 142 9.14 -22.96 -8.01
CA THR A 142 8.98 -22.63 -9.44
C THR A 142 8.97 -21.13 -9.69
N ASP A 143 8.46 -20.34 -8.74
CA ASP A 143 8.39 -18.88 -8.84
C ASP A 143 8.42 -18.23 -7.45
N PHE A 144 8.69 -16.93 -7.41
CA PHE A 144 8.74 -16.12 -6.20
C PHE A 144 7.84 -14.89 -6.34
N SER A 145 7.17 -14.51 -5.26
CA SER A 145 6.45 -13.24 -5.18
C SER A 145 6.74 -12.48 -3.91
N VAL A 146 6.90 -11.16 -4.05
CA VAL A 146 7.02 -10.24 -2.91
C VAL A 146 5.71 -9.50 -2.77
N ARG A 147 5.16 -9.48 -1.56
CA ARG A 147 3.94 -8.72 -1.27
C ARG A 147 4.21 -7.61 -0.30
N THR A 148 3.63 -6.45 -0.61
CA THR A 148 3.87 -5.20 0.11
C THR A 148 2.57 -4.42 0.34
N PRO A 149 2.61 -3.41 1.22
CA PRO A 149 1.51 -2.46 1.37
C PRO A 149 1.32 -1.63 0.09
N GLU A 150 0.09 -1.15 -0.11
CA GLU A 150 -0.25 -0.26 -1.23
C GLU A 150 0.65 0.98 -1.28
N GLY A 151 1.03 1.40 -2.50
CA GLY A 151 2.13 2.30 -2.82
C GLY A 151 2.06 3.73 -2.26
N LYS A 152 2.27 3.87 -0.95
CA LYS A 152 2.70 5.14 -0.34
C LYS A 152 4.20 5.32 -0.59
N SER A 153 4.63 6.54 -0.96
CA SER A 153 6.04 6.85 -1.20
C SER A 153 6.91 6.40 -0.03
N ILE A 154 8.18 6.06 -0.29
CA ILE A 154 9.17 5.65 0.72
C ILE A 154 9.12 6.59 1.94
N LEU A 155 9.02 7.91 1.70
CA LEU A 155 8.90 8.94 2.74
C LEU A 155 7.68 8.76 3.65
N LYS A 156 6.54 8.34 3.10
CA LYS A 156 5.32 8.09 3.87
C LYS A 156 5.37 6.74 4.58
N ARG A 157 6.11 5.75 4.05
CA ARG A 157 6.36 4.47 4.73
C ARG A 157 7.25 4.62 5.96
N VAL A 158 8.33 5.39 5.83
CA VAL A 158 9.24 5.74 6.95
C VAL A 158 8.46 6.49 8.04
N LYS A 159 7.61 7.45 7.65
CA LYS A 159 6.82 8.25 8.60
C LYS A 159 5.69 7.47 9.30
N GLU A 160 5.09 6.50 8.61
CA GLU A 160 3.97 5.71 9.14
C GLU A 160 4.39 4.35 9.75
N ARG A 161 5.70 4.05 9.83
CA ARG A 161 6.23 2.72 10.25
C ARG A 161 5.55 1.58 9.50
N LEU A 162 5.46 1.72 8.17
CA LEU A 162 4.56 0.87 7.37
C LEU A 162 5.16 -0.50 7.08
N GLN A 163 4.63 -1.46 7.84
CA GLN A 163 4.15 -2.79 7.43
C GLN A 163 5.14 -3.74 6.74
N ASP A 164 5.20 -4.93 7.32
CA ASP A 164 6.18 -5.97 7.05
C ASP A 164 5.89 -6.68 5.70
N PRO A 165 6.68 -6.43 4.62
CA PRO A 165 6.63 -7.26 3.42
C PRO A 165 6.86 -8.74 3.70
N ILE A 166 6.34 -9.56 2.79
CA ILE A 166 6.53 -11.01 2.80
C ILE A 166 7.07 -11.50 1.47
N LEU A 167 7.93 -12.51 1.54
CA LEU A 167 8.43 -13.28 0.41
C LEU A 167 7.73 -14.63 0.39
N ILE A 168 7.09 -14.92 -0.73
CA ILE A 168 6.33 -16.15 -0.97
C ILE A 168 7.04 -16.94 -2.07
N GLY A 169 7.30 -18.21 -1.82
CA GLY A 169 7.71 -19.18 -2.83
C GLY A 169 6.51 -19.96 -3.34
N TRP A 170 6.49 -20.29 -4.63
CA TRP A 170 5.45 -21.09 -5.24
C TRP A 170 6.01 -22.45 -5.65
N PHE A 171 5.36 -23.53 -5.22
CA PHE A 171 5.70 -24.90 -5.63
C PHE A 171 4.41 -25.58 -6.08
N GLU A 172 4.33 -26.01 -7.34
CA GLU A 172 3.12 -26.65 -7.91
C GLU A 172 1.82 -25.83 -7.68
N GLN A 173 1.90 -24.51 -7.80
CA GLN A 173 0.81 -23.53 -7.53
C GLN A 173 0.44 -23.35 -6.05
N GLU A 174 1.13 -24.02 -5.13
CA GLU A 174 0.92 -23.85 -3.70
C GLU A 174 1.88 -22.78 -3.13
N PRO A 175 1.38 -21.80 -2.37
CA PRO A 175 2.20 -20.76 -1.79
C PRO A 175 2.84 -21.21 -0.46
N TYR A 176 4.12 -20.91 -0.30
CA TYR A 176 4.89 -21.13 0.92
C TYR A 176 5.47 -19.81 1.42
N LEU A 177 5.42 -19.59 2.72
CA LEU A 177 6.04 -18.43 3.34
C LEU A 177 7.52 -18.71 3.49
N ILE A 178 8.35 -17.96 2.76
CA ILE A 178 9.81 -18.05 2.89
C ILE A 178 10.22 -17.16 4.05
N SER A 179 9.91 -15.87 3.96
CA SER A 179 10.36 -14.91 4.95
C SER A 179 9.43 -13.71 5.09
N ARG A 180 9.59 -12.99 6.20
CA ARG A 180 8.89 -11.73 6.51
C ARG A 180 9.91 -10.74 7.06
N TRP A 181 9.90 -9.50 6.59
CA TRP A 181 10.80 -8.46 7.10
C TRP A 181 10.09 -7.13 7.29
N GLY A 182 10.51 -6.35 8.28
CA GLY A 182 9.93 -5.07 8.66
C GLY A 182 10.18 -4.76 10.13
N GLU A 183 10.25 -3.48 10.51
CA GLU A 183 10.59 -3.04 11.87
C GLU A 183 9.48 -3.32 12.90
N SER A 184 8.27 -3.71 12.47
CA SER A 184 7.10 -3.81 13.33
C SER A 184 6.37 -5.14 13.17
N LEU A 185 7.14 -6.25 13.19
CA LEU A 185 6.69 -7.63 12.97
C LEU A 185 5.46 -8.00 13.81
N LYS A 186 4.27 -7.63 13.33
CA LYS A 186 3.02 -7.99 14.00
C LYS A 186 2.87 -9.48 13.98
N SER A 187 2.26 -10.03 15.02
CA SER A 187 1.89 -11.43 14.99
C SER A 187 0.85 -11.67 13.89
N PHE A 188 0.87 -12.84 13.26
CA PHE A 188 -0.15 -13.17 12.24
C PHE A 188 -1.58 -13.10 12.82
N LYS A 189 -1.73 -13.35 14.13
CA LYS A 189 -2.99 -13.19 14.87
C LYS A 189 -3.49 -11.74 14.87
N GLU A 190 -2.60 -10.77 15.09
CA GLU A 190 -2.95 -9.35 15.01
C GLU A 190 -3.30 -8.92 13.58
N ILE A 191 -2.57 -9.43 12.58
CA ILE A 191 -2.87 -9.18 11.16
C ILE A 191 -4.27 -9.69 10.82
N LYS A 192 -4.58 -10.93 11.23
CA LYS A 192 -5.91 -11.52 11.06
C LYS A 192 -7.00 -10.67 11.70
N LEU A 193 -6.79 -10.22 12.94
CA LEU A 193 -7.74 -9.34 13.64
C LEU A 193 -7.94 -8.03 12.87
N ARG A 194 -6.87 -7.39 12.41
CA ARG A 194 -6.95 -6.12 11.68
C ARG A 194 -7.71 -6.26 10.36
N VAL A 195 -7.40 -7.29 9.58
CA VAL A 195 -8.10 -7.56 8.31
C VAL A 195 -9.58 -7.86 8.57
N TRP A 196 -9.88 -8.63 9.61
CA TRP A 196 -11.26 -8.92 10.01
C TRP A 196 -12.02 -7.65 10.44
N MET A 197 -11.42 -6.84 11.32
CA MET A 197 -12.00 -5.56 11.74
C MET A 197 -12.29 -4.67 10.53
N ARG A 198 -11.36 -4.56 9.59
CA ARG A 198 -11.56 -3.76 8.37
C ARG A 198 -12.72 -4.29 7.51
N ARG A 199 -12.76 -5.61 7.27
CA ARG A 199 -13.81 -6.25 6.46
C ARG A 199 -15.18 -6.23 7.13
N VAL A 200 -15.27 -6.22 8.45
CA VAL A 200 -16.55 -6.24 9.17
C VAL A 200 -17.03 -4.83 9.48
N PHE A 201 -16.16 -3.96 10.02
CA PHE A 201 -16.56 -2.62 10.45
C PHE A 201 -16.82 -1.65 9.30
N GLU A 202 -16.05 -1.69 8.21
CA GLU A 202 -16.29 -0.77 7.07
C GLU A 202 -17.71 -0.97 6.47
N PRO A 203 -18.14 -2.20 6.11
CA PRO A 203 -19.48 -2.41 5.58
C PRO A 203 -20.58 -2.41 6.66
N ALA A 204 -20.30 -2.81 7.91
CA ALA A 204 -21.29 -2.73 8.97
C ALA A 204 -21.60 -1.27 9.33
N ALA A 205 -20.59 -0.40 9.39
CA ALA A 205 -20.79 1.03 9.60
C ALA A 205 -21.61 1.63 8.45
N ALA A 206 -21.30 1.27 7.20
CA ALA A 206 -22.08 1.72 6.04
C ALA A 206 -23.53 1.22 6.10
N THR A 207 -23.75 -0.06 6.42
CA THR A 207 -25.10 -0.65 6.54
C THR A 207 -25.89 -0.02 7.68
N LEU A 208 -25.27 0.24 8.82
CA LEU A 208 -25.90 0.93 9.95
C LEU A 208 -26.24 2.38 9.61
N LEU A 209 -25.36 3.08 8.87
CA LEU A 209 -25.60 4.43 8.41
C LEU A 209 -26.80 4.48 7.44
N ILE A 210 -26.86 3.55 6.47
CA ILE A 210 -27.98 3.40 5.53
C ILE A 210 -29.28 3.10 6.30
N GLY A 211 -29.24 2.16 7.25
CA GLY A 211 -30.39 1.82 8.08
C GLY A 211 -30.88 3.01 8.92
N PHE A 212 -29.97 3.77 9.52
CA PHE A 212 -30.29 4.99 10.26
C PHE A 212 -30.98 6.03 9.38
N TYR A 213 -30.46 6.29 8.18
CA TYR A 213 -31.08 7.23 7.25
C TYR A 213 -32.43 6.76 6.72
N PHE A 214 -32.60 5.45 6.51
CA PHE A 214 -33.88 4.88 6.12
C PHE A 214 -34.96 5.10 7.19
N VAL A 215 -34.62 4.89 8.46
CA VAL A 215 -35.52 5.16 9.60
C VAL A 215 -35.87 6.65 9.67
N ILE A 216 -34.89 7.55 9.54
CA ILE A 216 -35.15 9.00 9.48
C ILE A 216 -36.10 9.32 8.33
N GLY A 217 -35.89 8.74 7.15
CA GLY A 217 -36.77 8.93 5.98
C GLY A 217 -38.21 8.53 6.27
N ILE A 218 -38.43 7.37 6.89
CA ILE A 218 -39.78 6.91 7.30
C ILE A 218 -40.40 7.86 8.33
N CYS A 219 -39.64 8.27 9.34
CA CYS A 219 -40.10 9.23 10.35
C CYS A 219 -40.53 10.55 9.71
N LEU A 220 -39.77 11.06 8.73
CA LEU A 220 -40.10 12.28 8.01
C LEU A 220 -41.40 12.12 7.19
N ILE A 221 -41.60 10.99 6.50
CA ILE A 221 -42.86 10.70 5.77
C ILE A 221 -44.06 10.62 6.73
N TYR A 222 -43.89 10.02 7.91
CA TYR A 222 -44.96 9.95 8.90
C TYR A 222 -45.27 11.33 9.50
N PHE A 223 -44.24 12.14 9.79
CA PHE A 223 -44.38 13.51 10.28
C PHE A 223 -45.06 14.42 9.24
N GLN A 224 -44.78 14.18 7.95
CA GLN A 224 -45.42 14.86 6.83
C GLN A 224 -46.95 14.69 6.85
N LYS A 225 -47.44 13.50 7.22
CA LYS A 225 -48.89 13.25 7.34
C LYS A 225 -49.53 13.98 8.54
N LEU A 226 -48.78 14.20 9.61
CA LEU A 226 -49.30 14.79 10.85
C LEU A 226 -49.33 16.32 10.84
N ASN A 227 -48.39 16.99 10.16
CA ASN A 227 -48.31 18.45 10.16
C ASN A 227 -47.78 19.02 8.83
N PRO A 228 -48.67 19.39 7.89
CA PRO A 228 -48.26 19.81 6.55
C PRO A 228 -47.51 21.15 6.52
N ASN A 229 -47.66 22.00 7.54
CA ASN A 229 -46.97 23.30 7.59
C ASN A 229 -45.49 23.20 7.96
N TRP A 230 -45.07 22.13 8.65
CA TRP A 230 -43.67 21.89 8.99
C TRP A 230 -42.87 21.33 7.79
N ILE A 231 -43.56 20.91 6.73
CA ILE A 231 -42.98 20.30 5.52
C ILE A 231 -41.99 21.25 4.87
N ASN A 232 -42.32 22.52 4.67
CA ASN A 232 -41.40 23.41 3.94
C ASN A 232 -40.09 23.65 4.69
N LEU A 233 -40.13 23.66 6.02
CA LEU A 233 -38.95 23.85 6.86
C LEU A 233 -38.11 22.57 6.95
N LEU A 234 -38.74 21.41 7.18
CA LEU A 234 -38.06 20.11 7.25
C LEU A 234 -37.58 19.63 5.89
N HIS A 235 -38.29 19.92 4.81
CA HIS A 235 -37.86 19.60 3.45
C HIS A 235 -36.67 20.50 3.06
N CYS A 236 -36.70 21.80 3.37
CA CYS A 236 -35.50 22.64 3.19
C CYS A 236 -34.33 22.16 4.06
N GLY A 237 -34.57 21.80 5.33
CA GLY A 237 -33.53 21.24 6.21
C GLY A 237 -32.96 19.91 5.70
N TYR A 238 -33.83 18.98 5.28
CA TYR A 238 -33.43 17.70 4.70
C TYR A 238 -32.62 17.89 3.42
N TRP A 239 -33.08 18.75 2.49
CA TRP A 239 -32.32 19.01 1.26
C TRP A 239 -31.01 19.76 1.54
N LEU A 240 -30.97 20.67 2.51
CA LEU A 240 -29.72 21.36 2.89
C LEU A 240 -28.72 20.45 3.61
N PHE A 241 -29.19 19.48 4.40
CA PHE A 241 -28.31 18.59 5.14
C PHE A 241 -27.95 17.33 4.35
N PHE A 242 -28.91 16.72 3.65
CA PHE A 242 -28.78 15.39 3.04
C PHE A 242 -28.16 15.41 1.65
N MET A 243 -28.45 16.43 0.81
CA MET A 243 -27.83 16.51 -0.53
C MET A 243 -26.30 16.63 -0.46
N PRO A 244 -25.69 17.41 0.44
CA PRO A 244 -24.23 17.43 0.57
C PRO A 244 -23.63 16.05 0.87
N PHE A 245 -24.27 15.22 1.71
CA PHE A 245 -23.77 13.87 1.99
C PHE A 245 -24.00 12.90 0.84
N LEU A 246 -25.19 12.90 0.22
CA LEU A 246 -25.48 12.01 -0.91
C LEU A 246 -24.62 12.35 -2.13
N VAL A 247 -24.41 13.65 -2.39
CA VAL A 247 -23.49 14.12 -3.43
C VAL A 247 -22.06 13.74 -3.06
N ASN A 248 -21.63 13.87 -1.81
CA ASN A 248 -20.29 13.48 -1.38
C ASN A 248 -20.02 11.96 -1.52
N ASP A 249 -21.00 11.11 -1.18
CA ASP A 249 -20.84 9.65 -1.27
C ASP A 249 -20.88 9.13 -2.71
N ILE A 250 -21.82 9.64 -3.54
CA ILE A 250 -21.86 9.34 -4.97
C ILE A 250 -20.58 9.86 -5.64
N PHE A 251 -20.09 11.03 -5.22
CA PHE A 251 -18.85 11.60 -5.69
C PHE A 251 -17.63 10.76 -5.30
N LEU A 252 -17.55 10.29 -4.04
CA LEU A 252 -16.48 9.39 -3.59
C LEU A 252 -16.49 8.06 -4.36
N ALA A 253 -17.66 7.53 -4.70
CA ALA A 253 -17.80 6.32 -5.51
C ALA A 253 -17.34 6.54 -6.97
N ILE A 254 -17.84 7.60 -7.63
CA ILE A 254 -17.43 7.97 -8.99
C ILE A 254 -15.93 8.30 -9.05
N TRP A 255 -15.41 8.99 -8.02
CA TRP A 255 -14.00 9.32 -7.87
C TRP A 255 -13.12 8.07 -7.70
N ARG A 256 -13.57 7.08 -6.92
CA ARG A 256 -12.82 5.83 -6.73
C ARG A 256 -12.64 5.08 -8.05
N GLU A 257 -13.67 5.09 -8.89
CA GLU A 257 -13.63 4.49 -10.24
C GLU A 257 -12.77 5.33 -11.21
N LEU A 258 -12.86 6.66 -11.18
CA LEU A 258 -12.04 7.56 -12.01
C LEU A 258 -10.55 7.54 -11.63
N HIS A 259 -10.22 7.39 -10.35
CA HIS A 259 -8.85 7.27 -9.85
C HIS A 259 -8.22 5.93 -10.27
N LEU A 260 -9.00 4.86 -10.40
CA LEU A 260 -8.53 3.60 -10.97
C LEU A 260 -8.20 3.76 -12.47
N PHE A 261 -8.83 4.72 -13.15
CA PHE A 261 -8.68 4.98 -14.58
C PHE A 261 -7.54 5.96 -14.94
N THR A 262 -7.08 6.81 -14.01
CA THR A 262 -6.09 7.86 -14.28
C THR A 262 -4.82 7.66 -13.44
N GLN A 263 -3.81 7.02 -14.01
CA GLN A 263 -2.55 6.65 -13.32
C GLN A 263 -1.45 7.73 -13.32
N SER A 264 -1.67 8.97 -13.80
CA SER A 264 -0.66 10.03 -13.72
C SER A 264 -0.85 10.94 -12.49
N LYS A 265 0.17 10.97 -11.63
CA LYS A 265 0.09 11.44 -10.23
C LYS A 265 -0.04 12.94 -10.06
N ASP A 266 0.53 13.75 -10.97
CA ASP A 266 0.60 15.20 -10.76
C ASP A 266 -0.64 15.95 -11.28
N PHE A 267 -1.39 15.31 -12.18
CA PHE A 267 -2.64 15.86 -12.71
C PHE A 267 -3.83 15.55 -11.79
N ALA A 268 -3.83 14.38 -11.14
CA ALA A 268 -4.94 13.89 -10.33
C ALA A 268 -5.19 14.73 -9.07
N ASP A 269 -4.13 15.16 -8.36
CA ASP A 269 -4.28 15.91 -7.11
C ASP A 269 -4.75 17.36 -7.36
N THR A 270 -4.27 18.01 -8.43
CA THR A 270 -4.69 19.37 -8.82
C THR A 270 -6.14 19.40 -9.30
N TRP A 271 -6.57 18.37 -10.05
CA TRP A 271 -7.98 18.25 -10.47
C TRP A 271 -8.91 17.90 -9.31
N LYS A 272 -8.44 17.19 -8.30
CA LYS A 272 -9.22 16.83 -7.12
C LYS A 272 -9.69 18.07 -6.37
N GLU A 273 -8.80 19.03 -6.16
CA GLU A 273 -9.11 20.29 -5.48
C GLU A 273 -10.00 21.18 -6.35
N ALA A 274 -9.69 21.30 -7.65
CA ALA A 274 -10.47 22.10 -8.58
C ALA A 274 -11.92 21.59 -8.73
N LEU A 275 -12.09 20.27 -8.84
CA LEU A 275 -13.40 19.66 -9.06
C LEU A 275 -14.23 19.63 -7.77
N TYR A 276 -13.59 19.46 -6.60
CA TYR A 276 -14.24 19.67 -5.30
C TYR A 276 -14.72 21.13 -5.14
N CYS A 277 -13.89 22.11 -5.49
CA CYS A 277 -14.29 23.52 -5.48
C CYS A 277 -15.45 23.81 -6.44
N ILE A 278 -15.44 23.28 -7.67
CA ILE A 278 -16.53 23.46 -8.64
C ILE A 278 -17.83 22.84 -8.12
N CYS A 279 -17.79 21.63 -7.54
CA CYS A 279 -18.96 20.98 -6.96
C CYS A 279 -19.48 21.73 -5.72
N LEU A 280 -18.59 22.27 -4.87
CA LEU A 280 -18.96 23.11 -3.74
C LEU A 280 -19.66 24.40 -4.23
N ILE A 281 -19.11 25.04 -5.26
CA ILE A 281 -19.69 26.25 -5.86
C ILE A 281 -21.07 25.93 -6.46
N LEU A 282 -21.20 24.84 -7.21
CA LEU A 282 -22.48 24.44 -7.82
C LEU A 282 -23.53 24.06 -6.79
N SER A 283 -23.16 23.35 -5.71
CA SER A 283 -24.08 23.00 -4.62
C SER A 283 -24.53 24.23 -3.82
N LEU A 284 -23.61 25.17 -3.54
CA LEU A 284 -23.95 26.46 -2.94
C LEU A 284 -24.86 27.29 -3.85
N PHE A 285 -24.57 27.34 -5.15
CA PHE A 285 -25.38 28.07 -6.13
C PHE A 285 -26.78 27.48 -6.26
N TYR A 286 -26.90 26.15 -6.29
CA TYR A 286 -28.18 25.46 -6.36
C TYR A 286 -28.99 25.63 -5.06
N GLY A 287 -28.34 25.54 -3.90
CA GLY A 287 -28.96 25.86 -2.61
C GLY A 287 -29.48 27.29 -2.54
N LEU A 288 -28.69 28.26 -3.03
CA LEU A 288 -29.10 29.65 -3.14
C LEU A 288 -30.30 29.82 -4.08
N LEU A 289 -30.30 29.17 -5.24
CA LEU A 289 -31.39 29.21 -6.21
C LEU A 289 -32.70 28.67 -5.61
N ILE A 290 -32.64 27.56 -4.88
CA ILE A 290 -33.80 26.98 -4.17
C ILE A 290 -34.30 27.95 -3.11
N CYS A 291 -33.41 28.54 -2.30
CA CYS A 291 -33.80 29.55 -1.31
C CYS A 291 -34.48 30.74 -1.97
N VAL A 292 -33.95 31.26 -3.07
CA VAL A 292 -34.53 32.38 -3.81
C VAL A 292 -35.90 32.02 -4.37
N VAL A 293 -36.05 30.86 -5.01
CA VAL A 293 -37.35 30.39 -5.54
C VAL A 293 -38.37 30.19 -4.41
N ASN A 294 -37.97 29.67 -3.26
CA ASN A 294 -38.85 29.49 -2.11
C ASN A 294 -39.21 30.81 -1.41
N VAL A 295 -38.30 31.78 -1.37
CA VAL A 295 -38.60 33.15 -0.92
C VAL A 295 -39.61 33.79 -1.87
N PHE A 296 -39.44 33.69 -3.18
CA PHE A 296 -40.40 34.23 -4.15
C PHE A 296 -41.76 33.51 -4.12
N LYS A 297 -41.78 32.19 -3.86
CA LYS A 297 -43.04 31.44 -3.65
C LYS A 297 -43.72 31.80 -2.31
N GLY A 298 -42.94 32.02 -1.25
CA GLY A 298 -43.41 32.42 0.07
C GLY A 298 -43.86 33.88 0.14
N MET A 299 -43.30 34.77 -0.68
CA MET A 299 -43.67 36.18 -0.77
C MET A 299 -45.10 36.43 -1.28
N LYS A 300 -45.85 35.39 -1.69
CA LYS A 300 -47.30 35.51 -1.91
C LYS A 300 -48.12 35.49 -0.62
N PHE A 301 -47.53 35.16 0.53
CA PHE A 301 -48.22 35.07 1.82
C PHE A 301 -47.32 35.59 2.95
N VAL A 302 -47.60 36.81 3.42
CA VAL A 302 -47.35 37.30 4.79
C VAL A 302 -45.94 37.85 5.13
N PHE A 303 -45.89 39.19 5.21
CA PHE A 303 -45.07 40.09 6.06
C PHE A 303 -43.54 40.21 5.89
N PHE A 304 -43.11 41.46 5.71
CA PHE A 304 -41.82 41.87 5.14
C PHE A 304 -40.76 42.39 6.14
N SER A 305 -40.95 42.33 7.48
CA SER A 305 -40.03 43.05 8.39
C SER A 305 -39.06 42.22 9.22
N ASN A 306 -39.38 40.98 9.61
CA ASN A 306 -38.53 40.20 10.53
C ASN A 306 -37.68 39.12 9.85
N PHE A 307 -38.05 38.66 8.65
CA PHE A 307 -37.32 37.59 7.95
C PHE A 307 -36.09 38.10 7.18
N THR A 308 -36.11 39.37 6.77
CA THR A 308 -35.01 40.02 6.05
C THR A 308 -33.78 40.19 6.92
N LEU A 309 -33.94 40.56 8.20
CA LEU A 309 -32.80 40.71 9.11
C LEU A 309 -32.17 39.37 9.49
N ALA A 310 -32.98 38.35 9.81
CA ALA A 310 -32.48 37.01 10.12
C ALA A 310 -31.81 36.36 8.90
N GLY A 311 -32.40 36.54 7.70
CA GLY A 311 -31.80 36.12 6.44
C GLY A 311 -30.47 36.83 6.16
N LEU A 312 -30.39 38.15 6.38
CA LEU A 312 -29.16 38.92 6.19
C LEU A 312 -28.07 38.53 7.20
N LEU A 313 -28.43 38.27 8.45
CA LEU A 313 -27.52 37.80 9.50
C LEU A 313 -27.00 36.39 9.21
N TYR A 314 -27.85 35.50 8.70
CA TYR A 314 -27.42 34.17 8.27
C TYR A 314 -26.51 34.23 7.04
N TRP A 315 -26.82 35.13 6.08
CA TRP A 315 -26.02 35.32 4.87
C TRP A 315 -24.64 35.89 5.19
N THR A 316 -24.57 36.89 6.07
CA THR A 316 -23.31 37.48 6.52
C THR A 316 -22.49 36.49 7.34
N PHE A 317 -23.11 35.71 8.22
CA PHE A 317 -22.41 34.65 8.96
C PHE A 317 -21.86 33.56 8.02
N SER A 318 -22.65 33.09 7.06
CA SER A 318 -22.22 32.07 6.09
C SER A 318 -21.07 32.58 5.22
N LEU A 319 -21.13 33.85 4.78
CA LEU A 319 -20.06 34.50 4.02
C LEU A 319 -18.76 34.59 4.85
N MET A 320 -18.86 34.94 6.14
CA MET A 320 -17.69 35.02 7.02
C MET A 320 -17.04 33.67 7.27
N VAL A 321 -17.83 32.59 7.41
CA VAL A 321 -17.29 31.23 7.56
C VAL A 321 -16.56 30.79 6.29
N VAL A 322 -17.14 31.03 5.11
CA VAL A 322 -16.52 30.69 3.82
C VAL A 322 -15.24 31.49 3.61
N LEU A 323 -15.25 32.80 3.88
CA LEU A 323 -14.04 33.64 3.81
C LEU A 323 -12.98 33.18 4.81
N GLY A 324 -13.37 32.78 6.02
CA GLY A 324 -12.46 32.24 7.03
C GLY A 324 -11.77 30.96 6.57
N ILE A 325 -12.51 30.04 5.95
CA ILE A 325 -11.95 28.80 5.38
C ILE A 325 -11.00 29.13 4.23
N ILE A 326 -11.38 30.03 3.31
CA ILE A 326 -10.52 30.42 2.18
C ILE A 326 -9.21 31.04 2.68
N ILE A 327 -9.28 31.99 3.63
CA ILE A 327 -8.10 32.64 4.21
C ILE A 327 -7.22 31.62 4.94
N PHE A 328 -7.81 30.70 5.70
CA PHE A 328 -7.07 29.65 6.41
C PHE A 328 -6.32 28.74 5.43
N THR A 329 -7.00 28.26 4.39
CA THR A 329 -6.41 27.38 3.37
C THR A 329 -5.30 28.08 2.60
N VAL A 330 -5.49 29.34 2.17
CA VAL A 330 -4.45 30.13 1.50
C VAL A 330 -3.26 30.40 2.41
N ARG A 331 -3.49 30.65 3.71
CA ARG A 331 -2.42 30.85 4.69
C ARG A 331 -1.60 29.57 4.92
N GLU A 332 -2.26 28.42 4.96
CA GLU A 332 -1.57 27.15 5.18
C GLU A 332 -0.80 26.69 3.94
N LEU A 333 -1.32 26.97 2.74
CA LEU A 333 -0.61 26.78 1.46
C LEU A 333 0.61 27.70 1.30
N ARG A 334 0.58 28.90 1.90
CA ARG A 334 1.72 29.84 1.88
C ARG A 334 2.78 29.56 2.95
N ARG A 335 2.58 28.62 3.88
CA ARG A 335 3.64 28.32 4.85
C ARG A 335 4.84 27.75 4.10
N PRO A 336 5.99 28.45 4.10
CA PRO A 336 7.18 27.93 3.47
C PRO A 336 7.54 26.61 4.15
N VAL A 337 7.66 25.55 3.36
CA VAL A 337 8.16 24.26 3.80
C VAL A 337 9.52 24.53 4.45
N ARG A 338 9.58 24.50 5.79
CA ARG A 338 10.85 24.60 6.49
C ARG A 338 11.69 23.43 6.01
N LYS A 339 12.73 23.74 5.24
CA LYS A 339 13.82 22.81 4.99
C LYS A 339 14.42 22.53 6.36
N HIS A 340 14.16 21.34 6.88
CA HIS A 340 14.91 20.82 8.00
C HIS A 340 16.27 20.41 7.43
N GLU A 341 17.26 21.26 7.67
CA GLU A 341 18.68 20.89 7.64
C GLU A 341 19.01 19.97 8.82
#